data_AF-A0A0S8H325-F1
#
_entry.id   AF-A0A0S8H325-F1
#
_cell.length_a   1.000
_cell.length_b   1.000
_cell.length_c   1.000
_cell.angle_alpha   90.00
_cell.angle_beta   90.00
_cell.angle_gamma   90.00
#
_symmetry.space_group_name_H-M   'P 1'
#
loop_
_entity.id
_entity.type
_entity.pdbx_description
1 polymer ?
#
loop_
_entity_poly.entity_id
_entity_poly.type
_entity_poly.pdbx_seq_one_letter_code
_entity_poly.pdbx_strand_id
1 'polypeptide(L)'
;MLRSRLGFSLIELVVVMLMIAVVVTISLPSALRPSPANQVDSAARALTRDLEQLRMRAIAAKRHVRVSFDRSGNFYTAFMDITPARLVSFSGSSEEVRASGLLTRGSNGGVPGVPLARGVVFGVGDASSGPRGASASDAITLEGGQVEFDSRGLVTPPGSGGVVYLTHEDDPGTVAAVTISGASAFRTWRYRAGRWIR
;
A
#
# COMPACT_ATOMS: atom_id res chain seq x y z
N MET A 1 40.21 -42.17 36.90
CA MET A 1 38.86 -41.75 37.35
C MET A 1 37.99 -41.55 36.11
N LEU A 2 37.16 -42.52 35.74
CA LEU A 2 36.25 -42.41 34.60
C LEU A 2 34.90 -41.89 35.09
N ARG A 3 34.56 -40.68 34.67
CA ARG A 3 33.30 -39.99 34.99
C ARG A 3 32.17 -40.68 34.24
N SER A 4 31.22 -41.29 34.96
CA SER A 4 30.01 -41.84 34.38
C SER A 4 29.18 -40.71 33.75
N ARG A 5 28.98 -40.79 32.43
CA ARG A 5 28.01 -39.94 31.72
C ARG A 5 26.64 -40.58 31.96
N LEU A 6 25.82 -39.94 32.77
CA LEU A 6 24.42 -40.33 32.97
C LEU A 6 23.64 -39.95 31.70
N GLY A 7 23.01 -40.93 31.06
CA GLY A 7 22.12 -40.73 29.92
C GLY A 7 20.74 -40.23 30.34
N PHE A 8 20.05 -39.53 29.44
CA PHE A 8 18.69 -39.05 29.64
C PHE A 8 17.67 -40.19 29.73
N SER A 9 16.69 -40.07 30.62
CA SER A 9 15.60 -41.05 30.74
C SER A 9 14.51 -40.84 29.69
N LEU A 10 13.82 -41.91 29.29
CA LEU A 10 12.69 -41.83 28.35
C LEU A 10 11.55 -40.97 28.90
N ILE A 11 11.29 -41.03 30.21
CA ILE A 11 10.29 -40.16 30.85
C ILE A 11 10.70 -38.69 30.79
N GLU A 12 11.99 -38.41 30.90
CA GLU A 12 12.53 -37.06 30.87
C GLU A 12 12.37 -36.45 29.48
N LEU A 13 12.57 -37.26 28.42
CA LEU A 13 12.30 -36.86 27.05
C LEU A 13 10.81 -36.56 26.82
N VAL A 14 9.91 -37.41 27.32
CA VAL A 14 8.46 -37.19 27.20
C VAL A 14 8.04 -35.90 27.90
N VAL A 15 8.54 -35.65 29.11
CA VAL A 15 8.26 -34.42 29.86
C VAL A 15 8.77 -33.19 29.12
N VAL A 16 10.00 -33.22 28.58
CA VAL A 16 10.55 -32.10 27.79
C VAL A 16 9.71 -31.83 26.53
N MET A 17 9.29 -32.87 25.81
CA MET A 17 8.41 -32.70 24.65
C MET A 17 7.07 -32.08 25.03
N LEU A 18 6.50 -32.48 26.17
CA LEU A 18 5.24 -31.93 26.68
C LEU A 18 5.39 -30.45 27.06
N MET A 19 6.51 -30.08 27.68
CA MET A 19 6.84 -28.69 27.98
C MET A 19 6.99 -27.86 26.70
N ILE A 20 7.72 -28.37 25.68
CA ILE A 20 7.87 -27.67 24.40
C ILE A 20 6.51 -27.50 23.71
N ALA A 21 5.65 -28.51 23.72
CA ALA A 21 4.33 -28.43 23.11
C ALA A 21 3.45 -27.33 23.75
N VAL A 22 3.49 -27.21 25.09
CA VAL A 22 2.77 -26.14 25.81
C VAL A 22 3.35 -24.76 25.44
N VAL A 23 4.67 -24.60 25.43
CA VAL A 23 5.32 -23.34 25.07
C VAL A 23 4.97 -22.92 23.64
N VAL A 24 5.06 -23.84 22.67
CA VAL A 24 4.75 -23.56 21.26
C VAL A 24 3.28 -23.15 21.10
N THR A 25 2.36 -23.83 21.78
CA THR A 25 0.92 -23.52 21.70
C THR A 25 0.62 -22.09 22.16
N ILE A 26 1.32 -21.59 23.17
CA ILE A 26 1.12 -20.24 23.70
C ILE A 26 1.86 -19.18 22.86
N SER A 27 3.06 -19.48 22.37
CA SER A 27 3.92 -18.51 21.68
C SER A 27 3.61 -18.33 20.18
N LEU A 28 3.06 -19.35 19.51
CA LEU A 28 2.81 -19.29 18.07
C LEU A 28 1.84 -18.17 17.60
N PRO A 29 0.69 -17.91 18.27
CA PRO A 29 -0.26 -16.92 17.77
C PRO A 29 0.24 -15.46 17.80
N SER A 30 1.21 -15.12 18.66
CA SER A 30 1.79 -13.77 18.71
C SER A 30 2.91 -13.58 17.69
N ALA A 31 3.71 -14.61 17.42
CA ALA A 31 4.81 -14.56 16.47
C ALA A 31 4.35 -14.44 15.00
N LEU A 32 3.12 -14.86 14.69
CA LEU A 32 2.56 -14.83 13.32
C LEU A 32 1.87 -13.51 12.95
N ARG A 33 1.74 -12.55 13.88
CA ARG A 33 1.10 -11.26 13.57
C ARG A 33 2.05 -10.39 12.76
N PRO A 34 1.68 -9.99 11.52
CA PRO A 34 2.51 -9.08 10.74
C PRO A 34 2.66 -7.75 11.47
N SER A 35 3.90 -7.24 11.57
CA SER A 35 4.14 -5.92 12.14
C SER A 35 3.37 -4.85 11.35
N PRO A 36 2.59 -3.95 11.99
CA PRO A 36 1.94 -2.82 11.34
C PRO A 36 2.88 -2.03 10.41
N ALA A 37 4.11 -1.81 10.85
CA ALA A 37 5.15 -1.11 10.09
C ALA A 37 5.53 -1.79 8.77
N ASN A 38 5.50 -3.13 8.74
CA ASN A 38 5.76 -3.88 7.50
C ASN A 38 4.55 -3.88 6.58
N GLN A 39 3.33 -3.89 7.13
CA GLN A 39 2.10 -3.84 6.34
C GLN A 39 1.96 -2.50 5.62
N VAL A 40 2.14 -1.39 6.33
CA VAL A 40 2.04 -0.03 5.78
C VAL A 40 3.15 0.23 4.74
N ASP A 41 4.40 -0.16 5.00
CA ASP A 41 5.50 -0.02 4.02
C ASP A 41 5.26 -0.89 2.77
N SER A 42 4.78 -2.13 2.96
CA SER A 42 4.46 -3.01 1.83
C SER A 42 3.32 -2.46 0.98
N ALA A 43 2.30 -1.88 1.60
CA ALA A 43 1.19 -1.22 0.92
C ALA A 43 1.66 0.00 0.11
N ALA A 44 2.51 0.85 0.70
CA ALA A 44 3.07 2.03 -0.01
C ALA A 44 3.95 1.63 -1.21
N ARG A 45 4.75 0.58 -1.06
CA ARG A 45 5.56 0.01 -2.17
C ARG A 45 4.67 -0.63 -3.24
N ALA A 46 3.60 -1.33 -2.84
CA ALA A 46 2.64 -1.90 -3.79
C ALA A 46 1.95 -0.81 -4.61
N LEU A 47 1.47 0.24 -3.94
CA LEU A 47 0.89 1.40 -4.63
C LEU A 47 1.89 2.03 -5.61
N THR A 48 3.15 2.21 -5.20
CA THR A 48 4.19 2.77 -6.07
C THR A 48 4.41 1.90 -7.33
N ARG A 49 4.44 0.57 -7.17
CA ARG A 49 4.56 -0.36 -8.31
C ARG A 49 3.35 -0.29 -9.24
N ASP A 50 2.15 -0.19 -8.69
CA ASP A 50 0.92 -0.08 -9.47
C ASP A 50 0.89 1.23 -10.24
N LEU A 51 1.29 2.35 -9.63
CA LEU A 51 1.42 3.65 -10.31
C LEU A 51 2.43 3.59 -11.46
N GLU A 52 3.58 2.96 -11.24
CA GLU A 52 4.59 2.74 -12.30
C GLU A 52 4.04 1.91 -13.45
N GLN A 53 3.36 0.80 -13.14
CA GLN A 53 2.72 -0.05 -14.14
C GLN A 53 1.67 0.72 -14.94
N LEU A 54 0.81 1.48 -14.28
CA LEU A 54 -0.25 2.27 -14.91
C LEU A 54 0.30 3.38 -15.78
N ARG A 55 1.39 4.04 -15.36
CA ARG A 55 2.11 5.02 -16.18
C ARG A 55 2.69 4.36 -17.44
N MET A 56 3.36 3.22 -17.31
CA MET A 56 3.88 2.48 -18.47
C MET A 56 2.75 2.02 -19.40
N ARG A 57 1.61 1.63 -18.83
CA ARG A 57 0.42 1.24 -19.59
C ARG A 57 -0.16 2.42 -20.38
N ALA A 58 -0.24 3.60 -19.79
CA ALA A 58 -0.69 4.84 -20.46
C ALA A 58 0.17 5.13 -21.70
N ILE A 59 1.50 5.02 -21.54
CA ILE A 59 2.47 5.19 -22.63
C ILE A 59 2.26 4.13 -23.72
N ALA A 60 2.22 2.86 -23.34
CA ALA A 60 2.14 1.75 -24.28
C ALA A 60 0.84 1.76 -25.10
N ALA A 61 -0.28 2.09 -24.45
CA ALA A 61 -1.57 2.18 -25.11
C ALA A 61 -1.76 3.50 -25.87
N LYS A 62 -0.90 4.51 -25.64
CA LYS A 62 -1.08 5.90 -26.07
C LYS A 62 -2.43 6.48 -25.61
N ARG A 63 -2.81 6.18 -24.37
CA ARG A 63 -4.10 6.56 -23.77
C ARG A 63 -3.90 7.21 -22.41
N HIS A 64 -4.93 7.94 -21.99
CA HIS A 64 -5.00 8.48 -20.63
C HIS A 64 -5.35 7.37 -19.64
N VAL A 65 -4.70 7.38 -18.48
CA VAL A 65 -5.01 6.48 -17.38
C VAL A 65 -5.19 7.30 -16.12
N ARG A 66 -6.32 7.15 -15.44
CA ARG A 66 -6.63 7.82 -14.18
C ARG A 66 -6.64 6.82 -13.04
N VAL A 67 -5.99 7.17 -11.95
CA VAL A 67 -6.03 6.44 -10.69
C VAL A 67 -6.87 7.23 -9.71
N SER A 68 -7.88 6.59 -9.13
CA SER A 68 -8.78 7.20 -8.15
C SER A 68 -8.62 6.51 -6.81
N PHE A 69 -8.49 7.30 -5.76
CA PHE A 69 -8.31 6.85 -4.38
C PHE A 69 -9.59 7.09 -3.59
N ASP A 70 -10.15 6.02 -3.06
CA ASP A 70 -11.30 6.05 -2.17
C ASP A 70 -10.84 5.90 -0.72
N ARG A 71 -10.80 7.04 -0.03
CA ARG A 71 -10.45 7.13 1.39
C ARG A 71 -11.42 6.33 2.27
N SER A 72 -12.71 6.39 1.98
CA SER A 72 -13.74 5.75 2.80
C SER A 72 -13.69 4.22 2.70
N GLY A 73 -13.43 3.71 1.50
CA GLY A 73 -13.31 2.29 1.23
C GLY A 73 -11.93 1.70 1.50
N ASN A 74 -10.91 2.51 1.81
CA ASN A 74 -9.51 2.08 1.86
C ASN A 74 -9.13 1.29 0.60
N PHE A 75 -9.43 1.90 -0.54
CA PHE A 75 -9.42 1.25 -1.84
C PHE A 75 -8.94 2.21 -2.92
N TYR A 76 -8.30 1.71 -3.96
CA TYR A 76 -8.03 2.49 -5.16
C TYR A 76 -8.32 1.69 -6.42
N THR A 77 -8.64 2.39 -7.49
CA THR A 77 -8.87 1.79 -8.80
C THR A 77 -8.22 2.64 -9.89
N ALA A 78 -8.12 2.08 -11.09
CA ALA A 78 -7.62 2.79 -12.24
C ALA A 78 -8.52 2.56 -13.44
N PHE A 79 -8.68 3.60 -14.25
CA PHE A 79 -9.48 3.61 -15.45
C PHE A 79 -8.58 4.02 -16.61
N MET A 80 -8.65 3.30 -17.73
CA MET A 80 -8.03 3.72 -18.99
C MET A 80 -9.09 4.30 -19.90
N ASP A 81 -8.78 5.40 -20.58
CA ASP A 81 -9.66 5.97 -21.58
C ASP A 81 -9.73 5.04 -22.80
N ILE A 82 -10.91 4.43 -22.98
CA ILE A 82 -11.23 3.54 -24.10
C ILE A 82 -11.98 4.27 -25.22
N THR A 83 -12.35 5.53 -25.02
CA THR A 83 -13.16 6.28 -25.98
C THR A 83 -12.27 6.83 -27.10
N PRO A 84 -12.71 6.81 -28.37
CA PRO A 84 -11.94 7.36 -29.48
C PRO A 84 -11.75 8.89 -29.39
N ALA A 85 -12.72 9.60 -28.82
CA ALA A 85 -12.57 11.01 -28.45
C ALA A 85 -12.19 11.09 -26.97
N ARG A 86 -11.13 11.85 -26.64
CA ARG A 86 -10.80 12.15 -25.25
C ARG A 86 -11.99 12.86 -24.62
N LEU A 87 -12.68 12.20 -23.69
CA LEU A 87 -13.70 12.83 -22.87
C LEU A 87 -13.04 13.58 -21.70
N VAL A 88 -13.74 14.58 -21.17
CA VAL A 88 -13.28 15.33 -19.99
C VAL A 88 -13.27 14.42 -18.74
N SER A 89 -14.08 13.37 -18.74
CA SER A 89 -14.21 12.40 -17.66
C SER A 89 -14.16 10.95 -18.15
N PHE A 90 -13.68 10.07 -17.29
CA PHE A 90 -13.76 8.62 -17.47
C PHE A 90 -15.19 8.17 -17.20
N SER A 91 -15.66 7.16 -17.92
CA SER A 91 -17.02 6.61 -17.75
C SER A 91 -17.17 5.80 -16.46
N GLY A 92 -16.06 5.41 -15.83
CA GLY A 92 -16.05 4.59 -14.61
C GLY A 92 -16.44 3.14 -14.86
N SER A 93 -16.39 2.69 -16.12
CA SER A 93 -16.88 1.37 -16.51
C SER A 93 -15.89 0.25 -16.14
N SER A 94 -16.41 -0.96 -15.97
CA SER A 94 -15.58 -2.15 -15.73
C SER A 94 -14.64 -2.46 -16.91
N GLU A 95 -14.98 -2.01 -18.11
CA GLU A 95 -14.13 -2.12 -19.30
C GLU A 95 -12.91 -1.20 -19.20
N GLU A 96 -13.08 0.05 -18.77
CA GLU A 96 -11.97 0.97 -18.53
C GLU A 96 -11.02 0.45 -17.46
N VAL A 97 -11.56 -0.19 -16.41
CA VAL A 97 -10.76 -0.83 -15.36
C VAL A 97 -9.94 -1.98 -15.94
N ARG A 98 -10.55 -2.86 -16.74
CA ARG A 98 -9.84 -3.97 -17.41
C ARG A 98 -8.78 -3.46 -18.37
N ALA A 99 -9.07 -2.41 -19.14
CA ALA A 99 -8.15 -1.81 -20.10
C ALA A 99 -6.90 -1.20 -19.42
N SER A 100 -7.08 -0.64 -18.20
CA SER A 100 -5.99 -0.13 -17.36
C SER A 100 -4.93 -1.18 -17.04
N GLY A 101 -5.28 -2.48 -17.09
CA GLY A 101 -4.38 -3.57 -16.75
C GLY A 101 -4.01 -3.62 -15.26
N LEU A 102 -4.69 -2.85 -14.40
CA LEU A 102 -4.52 -2.95 -12.95
C LEU A 102 -4.89 -4.36 -12.47
N LEU A 103 -4.04 -4.95 -11.63
CA LEU A 103 -4.30 -6.25 -11.02
C LEU A 103 -5.31 -6.08 -9.87
N THR A 104 -6.59 -6.07 -10.21
CA THR A 104 -7.68 -5.90 -9.26
C THR A 104 -7.81 -7.13 -8.35
N ARG A 105 -7.92 -6.90 -7.04
CA ARG A 105 -8.00 -7.94 -6.00
C ARG A 105 -9.28 -7.84 -5.15
N GLY A 106 -10.17 -6.92 -5.50
CA GLY A 106 -11.45 -6.73 -4.85
C GLY A 106 -12.31 -5.75 -5.62
N SER A 107 -13.43 -5.37 -5.02
CA SER A 107 -14.34 -4.37 -5.57
C SER A 107 -14.94 -3.53 -4.44
N ASN A 108 -15.11 -2.23 -4.67
CA ASN A 108 -15.91 -1.36 -3.81
C ASN A 108 -17.07 -0.76 -4.62
N GLY A 109 -18.30 -0.82 -4.13
CA GLY A 109 -19.47 -0.30 -4.83
C GLY A 109 -19.68 -0.88 -6.24
N GLY A 110 -19.23 -2.13 -6.49
CA GLY A 110 -19.29 -2.76 -7.81
C GLY A 110 -18.14 -2.38 -8.76
N VAL A 111 -17.25 -1.48 -8.36
CA VAL A 111 -16.06 -1.08 -9.15
C VAL A 111 -14.87 -1.96 -8.75
N PRO A 112 -14.27 -2.73 -9.68
CA PRO A 112 -13.08 -3.51 -9.41
C PRO A 112 -11.85 -2.64 -9.15
N GLY A 113 -10.92 -3.10 -8.31
CA GLY A 113 -9.73 -2.36 -7.95
C GLY A 113 -8.92 -3.07 -6.87
N VAL A 114 -8.17 -2.30 -6.09
CA VAL A 114 -7.23 -2.82 -5.12
C VAL A 114 -7.62 -2.34 -3.72
N PRO A 115 -8.10 -3.23 -2.84
CA PRO A 115 -8.23 -2.91 -1.44
C PRO A 115 -6.84 -2.78 -0.80
N LEU A 116 -6.69 -1.85 0.13
CA LEU A 116 -5.53 -1.80 1.00
C LEU A 116 -5.46 -3.09 1.85
N ALA A 117 -4.26 -3.43 2.31
CA ALA A 117 -4.07 -4.55 3.20
C ALA A 117 -4.90 -4.36 4.48
N ARG A 118 -5.30 -5.46 5.13
CA ARG A 118 -6.07 -5.40 6.37
C ARG A 118 -5.37 -4.49 7.39
N GLY A 119 -6.14 -3.59 8.00
CA GLY A 119 -5.65 -2.61 8.97
C GLY A 119 -4.86 -1.44 8.40
N VAL A 120 -4.50 -1.46 7.11
CA VAL A 120 -3.91 -0.31 6.43
C VAL A 120 -5.02 0.59 5.88
N VAL A 121 -4.97 1.86 6.25
CA VAL A 121 -5.96 2.86 5.87
C VAL A 121 -5.32 4.08 5.24
N PHE A 122 -6.07 4.83 4.43
CA PHE A 122 -5.65 6.15 3.98
C PHE A 122 -5.73 7.13 5.15
N GLY A 123 -4.57 7.53 5.66
CA GLY A 123 -4.48 8.38 6.85
C GLY A 123 -3.07 8.90 7.07
N VAL A 124 -3.00 10.07 7.71
CA VAL A 124 -1.75 10.74 8.06
C VAL A 124 -1.18 10.25 9.40
N GLY A 125 -1.97 9.51 10.20
CA GLY A 125 -1.58 9.05 11.52
C GLY A 125 -1.06 10.19 12.40
N ASP A 126 0.03 9.93 13.11
CA ASP A 126 0.72 10.92 13.96
C ASP A 126 1.69 11.83 13.18
N ALA A 127 1.71 11.76 11.85
CA ALA A 127 2.57 12.64 11.05
C ALA A 127 2.02 14.07 11.05
N SER A 128 2.76 14.99 11.65
CA SER A 128 2.41 16.42 11.71
C SER A 128 2.86 17.22 10.47
N SER A 129 3.71 16.62 9.64
CA SER A 129 4.16 17.18 8.36
C SER A 129 4.40 16.05 7.38
N GLY A 130 4.36 16.37 6.08
CA GLY A 130 4.63 15.45 5.00
C GLY A 130 6.09 15.39 4.57
N PRO A 131 6.47 14.42 3.72
CA PRO A 131 7.79 14.38 3.13
C PRO A 131 8.15 15.70 2.44
N ARG A 132 9.36 16.21 2.71
CA ARG A 132 9.87 17.48 2.15
C ARG A 132 8.99 18.70 2.44
N GLY A 133 8.28 18.70 3.57
CA GLY A 133 7.44 19.83 3.97
C GLY A 133 6.08 19.88 3.26
N ALA A 134 5.66 18.79 2.60
CA ALA A 134 4.30 18.66 2.11
C ALA A 134 3.28 18.74 3.27
N SER A 135 2.04 19.12 2.98
CA SER A 135 0.99 19.09 4.00
C SER A 135 0.66 17.65 4.40
N ALA A 136 0.42 17.43 5.70
CA ALA A 136 -0.13 16.21 6.27
C ALA A 136 -1.51 16.47 6.93
N SER A 137 -2.27 17.42 6.39
CA SER A 137 -3.64 17.72 6.85
C SER A 137 -4.69 16.77 6.27
N ASP A 138 -4.39 16.10 5.16
CA ASP A 138 -5.27 15.13 4.50
C ASP A 138 -4.47 13.89 4.08
N ALA A 139 -5.13 12.74 4.10
CA ALA A 139 -4.56 11.46 3.71
C ALA A 139 -4.20 11.41 2.23
N ILE A 140 -4.93 12.14 1.38
CA ILE A 140 -4.68 12.21 -0.06
C ILE A 140 -4.67 13.68 -0.43
N THR A 141 -3.50 14.22 -0.75
CA THR A 141 -3.36 15.65 -1.10
C THR A 141 -3.53 15.92 -2.60
N LEU A 142 -3.87 14.88 -3.37
CA LEU A 142 -4.13 15.00 -4.80
C LEU A 142 -5.48 15.68 -5.01
N GLU A 143 -5.55 16.57 -5.99
CA GLU A 143 -6.81 17.23 -6.34
C GLU A 143 -7.87 16.21 -6.76
N GLY A 144 -9.04 16.27 -6.11
CA GLY A 144 -10.13 15.32 -6.35
C GLY A 144 -9.82 13.88 -5.93
N GLY A 145 -8.76 13.64 -5.15
CA GLY A 145 -8.38 12.29 -4.73
C GLY A 145 -7.93 11.39 -5.87
N GLN A 146 -7.38 11.97 -6.95
CA GLN A 146 -7.04 11.23 -8.16
C GLN A 146 -5.77 11.75 -8.82
N VAL A 147 -5.13 10.92 -9.64
CA VAL A 147 -4.02 11.31 -10.52
C VAL A 147 -4.25 10.75 -11.92
N GLU A 148 -3.96 11.53 -12.95
CA GLU A 148 -4.08 11.11 -14.34
C GLU A 148 -2.73 11.16 -15.04
N PHE A 149 -2.43 10.12 -15.81
CA PHE A 149 -1.28 10.04 -16.69
C PHE A 149 -1.72 10.23 -18.14
N ASP A 150 -1.00 11.05 -18.90
CA ASP A 150 -1.19 11.17 -20.33
C ASP A 150 -0.50 10.06 -21.12
N SER A 151 -0.68 10.07 -22.45
CA SER A 151 -0.04 9.12 -23.37
C SER A 151 1.49 9.22 -23.42
N ARG A 152 2.09 10.20 -22.75
CA ARG A 152 3.54 10.36 -22.55
C ARG A 152 3.96 9.93 -21.15
N GLY A 153 3.02 9.49 -20.31
CA GLY A 153 3.26 9.11 -18.91
C GLY A 153 3.42 10.29 -17.96
N LEU A 154 3.13 11.51 -18.41
CA LEU A 154 3.20 12.70 -17.56
C LEU A 154 1.91 12.86 -16.77
N VAL A 155 2.04 13.37 -15.55
CA VAL A 155 0.88 13.74 -14.73
C VAL A 155 0.16 14.92 -15.40
N THR A 156 -1.15 14.79 -15.56
CA THR A 156 -2.01 15.80 -16.18
C THR A 156 -3.17 16.16 -15.25
N PRO A 157 -3.55 17.45 -15.12
CA PRO A 157 -2.87 18.64 -15.66
C PRO A 157 -1.43 18.81 -15.14
N PRO A 158 -0.54 19.50 -15.87
CA PRO A 158 0.82 19.72 -15.41
C PRO A 158 0.86 20.36 -14.01
N GLY A 159 1.60 19.74 -13.09
CA GLY A 159 1.74 20.23 -11.72
C GLY A 159 0.76 19.63 -10.70
N SER A 160 -0.20 18.79 -11.09
CA SER A 160 -1.16 18.14 -10.18
C SER A 160 -0.59 17.00 -9.31
N GLY A 161 0.68 17.10 -8.93
CA GLY A 161 1.31 16.17 -8.00
C GLY A 161 0.73 16.27 -6.59
N GLY A 162 1.04 15.29 -5.74
CA GLY A 162 0.55 15.24 -4.37
C GLY A 162 1.17 14.11 -3.57
N VAL A 163 0.59 13.83 -2.41
CA VAL A 163 1.04 12.79 -1.48
C VAL A 163 -0.15 11.94 -1.08
N VAL A 164 0.04 10.63 -1.10
CA VAL A 164 -0.90 9.64 -0.56
C VAL A 164 -0.28 9.05 0.70
N TYR A 165 -0.93 9.26 1.84
CA TYR A 165 -0.51 8.77 3.15
C TYR A 165 -1.27 7.49 3.51
N LEU A 166 -0.53 6.55 4.10
CA LEU A 166 -1.02 5.29 4.60
C LEU A 166 -0.61 5.16 6.06
N THR A 167 -1.53 4.74 6.91
CA THR A 167 -1.28 4.44 8.32
C THR A 167 -1.93 3.12 8.70
N HIS A 168 -1.61 2.61 9.89
CA HIS A 168 -2.27 1.43 10.43
C HIS A 168 -3.33 1.83 11.45
N GLU A 169 -4.51 1.21 11.39
CA GLU A 169 -5.63 1.51 12.31
C GLU A 169 -5.27 1.26 13.78
N ASP A 170 -4.51 0.20 14.06
CA ASP A 170 -4.05 -0.14 15.41
C ASP A 170 -2.79 0.60 15.88
N ASP A 171 -2.07 1.29 14.99
CA ASP A 171 -0.80 1.95 15.30
C ASP A 171 -0.63 3.25 14.47
N PRO A 172 -1.21 4.38 14.94
CA PRO A 172 -1.18 5.64 14.21
C PRO A 172 0.23 6.24 14.11
N GLY A 173 1.19 5.79 14.93
CA GLY A 173 2.60 6.19 14.84
C GLY A 173 3.32 5.62 13.63
N THR A 174 2.76 4.57 13.03
CA THR A 174 3.28 3.95 11.81
C THR A 174 2.65 4.59 10.58
N VAL A 175 3.42 5.41 9.86
CA VAL A 175 2.96 6.10 8.64
C VAL A 175 3.92 5.87 7.48
N ALA A 176 3.38 5.64 6.29
CA ALA A 176 4.11 5.71 5.03
C ALA A 176 3.45 6.71 4.09
N ALA A 177 4.22 7.21 3.12
CA ALA A 177 3.72 8.14 2.12
C ALA A 177 4.25 7.79 0.75
N VAL A 178 3.42 7.98 -0.28
CA VAL A 178 3.79 7.93 -1.68
C VAL A 178 3.65 9.33 -2.25
N THR A 179 4.78 9.97 -2.54
CA THR A 179 4.78 11.28 -3.21
C THR A 179 4.75 11.08 -4.72
N ILE A 180 3.84 11.76 -5.39
CA ILE A 180 3.68 11.80 -6.83
C ILE A 180 4.04 13.21 -7.28
N SER A 181 5.11 13.38 -8.06
CA SER A 181 5.45 14.70 -8.59
C SER A 181 4.63 15.03 -9.83
N GLY A 182 4.41 16.31 -10.11
CA GLY A 182 3.82 16.77 -11.37
C GLY A 182 4.63 16.37 -12.62
N ALA A 183 5.91 16.00 -12.44
CA ALA A 183 6.76 15.44 -13.48
C ALA A 183 6.67 13.89 -13.55
N SER A 184 5.66 13.27 -12.92
CA SER A 184 5.40 11.83 -12.87
C SER A 184 6.41 10.96 -12.11
N ALA A 185 7.22 11.55 -11.23
CA ALA A 185 8.13 10.78 -10.38
C ALA A 185 7.41 10.30 -9.12
N PHE A 186 7.50 9.01 -8.82
CA PHE A 186 6.98 8.43 -7.58
C PHE A 186 8.09 8.18 -6.58
N ARG A 187 7.83 8.44 -5.29
CA ARG A 187 8.75 8.07 -4.21
C ARG A 187 7.99 7.60 -3.00
N THR A 188 8.46 6.50 -2.41
CA THR A 188 7.97 5.98 -1.15
C THR A 188 8.76 6.59 0.01
N TRP A 189 8.09 6.84 1.11
CA TRP A 189 8.64 7.37 2.35
C TRP A 189 8.04 6.63 3.54
N ARG A 190 8.79 6.61 4.65
CA ARG A 190 8.38 6.04 5.93
C ARG A 190 8.56 7.10 7.01
N TYR A 191 7.62 7.18 7.94
CA TYR A 191 7.69 8.06 9.08
C TYR A 191 8.24 7.29 10.29
N ARG A 192 9.30 7.80 10.90
CA ARG A 192 9.88 7.24 12.13
C ARG A 192 10.40 8.35 13.02
N ALA A 193 10.03 8.33 14.30
CA ALA A 193 10.53 9.26 15.32
C ALA A 193 10.46 10.74 14.88
N GLY A 194 9.32 11.16 14.30
CA GLY A 194 9.13 12.54 13.87
C GLY A 194 9.78 12.92 12.54
N ARG A 195 10.35 11.97 11.79
CA ARG A 195 11.10 12.23 10.55
C ARG A 195 10.69 11.30 9.42
N TRP A 196 10.75 11.84 8.20
CA TRP A 196 10.56 11.08 6.96
C TRP A 196 11.89 10.52 6.46
N ILE A 197 11.94 9.21 6.29
CA ILE A 197 13.04 8.47 5.69
C ILE A 197 12.57 7.79 4.40
N ARG A 198 13.53 7.44 3.53
CA ARG A 198 13.27 6.70 2.30
C ARG A 198 13.45 5.20 2.51
#